data_AF-A0A0H5SBH1-F1
#
_entry.id   AF-A0A0H5SBH1-F1
#
_cell.length_a   1.000
_cell.length_b   1.000
_cell.length_c   1.000
_cell.angle_alpha   90.00
_cell.angle_beta   90.00
_cell.angle_gamma   90.00
#
_symmetry.space_group_name_H-M   'P 1'
#
loop_
_entity.id
_entity.type
_entity.pdbx_description
1 polymer ?
#
loop_
_entity_poly.entity_id
_entity_poly.type
_entity_poly.pdbx_seq_one_letter_code
_entity_poly.pdbx_strand_id
1 'polypeptide(L)'
;MTRKVRTTCASRNLSNFIAPYTATIVSRLFKEGGCLIGKANMDEFCMGTSSSKGYFGPVKNGLSDQANLGTDWRSPGGSSGGCAVAVQLGISSVSLGSDTGGSSRNPAAFTGLFGFKPSYGILSRYGLIPLVNSLDCPSVIARTAADCNFLLQAMNGRDALDSTCIDAPPSCFMKGRPIYGMTVGIPKEYYNETLSSECWKGWNEAAKALAALGCKIKEVSMPSTTYSIICYYVLAEADITSNMARYDGVKYGHRSNYDRSTFMLYSATRNESLNEIVRRRISAGNYFLMKCHYDEYFGQALRVRRLIKMDFDRVFRKEGCDILLTPVTSGIPPLFSEISDTDGYRRECQDDFYTQPCNLAGVPAISVPFMRTADGFPVGVQIIADHLKDGIALDVAEKLYEYSVVKTVKQPSVAK
;
A
#
# COMPACT_ATOMS: atom_id res chain seq x y z
N MET A 1 4.66 4.16 14.74
CA MET A 1 5.34 5.04 15.73
C MET A 1 6.44 4.26 16.43
N THR A 2 7.48 4.94 16.91
CA THR A 2 8.58 4.31 17.68
C THR A 2 8.99 5.23 18.83
N ARG A 3 8.91 4.75 20.07
CA ARG A 3 9.12 5.59 21.27
C ARG A 3 10.45 6.34 21.23
N LYS A 4 10.44 7.61 21.62
CA LYS A 4 11.62 8.51 21.63
C LYS A 4 12.26 8.77 20.24
N VAL A 5 11.63 8.33 19.15
CA VAL A 5 12.08 8.60 17.79
C VAL A 5 11.10 9.55 17.10
N ARG A 6 11.61 10.48 16.30
CA ARG A 6 10.77 11.37 15.49
C ARG A 6 9.86 10.57 14.56
N THR A 7 8.58 10.91 14.56
CA THR A 7 7.58 10.30 13.69
C THR A 7 6.77 11.40 13.02
N THR A 8 7.03 11.65 11.74
CA THR A 8 6.67 12.91 11.11
C THR A 8 5.56 12.80 10.06
N CYS A 9 5.22 11.59 9.61
CA CYS A 9 4.30 11.38 8.48
C CYS A 9 4.64 12.21 7.24
N ALA A 10 5.94 12.50 7.02
CA ALA A 10 6.42 13.41 6.00
C ALA A 10 5.71 14.79 5.99
N SER A 11 5.23 15.25 7.14
CA SER A 11 4.46 16.49 7.30
C SER A 11 5.24 17.52 8.09
N ARG A 12 5.06 18.81 7.73
CA ARG A 12 5.50 19.92 8.58
C ARG A 12 4.81 19.86 9.95
N ASN A 13 3.54 19.43 9.99
CA ASN A 13 2.74 19.35 11.21
C ASN A 13 3.39 18.49 12.29
N LEU A 14 3.99 17.36 11.93
CA LEU A 14 4.64 16.45 12.88
C LEU A 14 6.17 16.45 12.77
N SER A 15 6.77 17.45 12.11
CA SER A 15 8.21 17.51 11.82
C SER A 15 9.11 17.33 13.06
N ASN A 16 8.66 17.85 14.21
CA ASN A 16 9.36 17.75 15.50
C ASN A 16 8.69 16.80 16.51
N PHE A 17 7.67 16.04 16.09
CA PHE A 17 6.95 15.13 16.98
C PHE A 17 7.81 13.91 17.36
N ILE A 18 8.08 13.76 18.66
CA ILE A 18 8.75 12.59 19.24
C ILE A 18 7.68 11.65 19.78
N ALA A 19 7.61 10.43 19.26
CA ALA A 19 6.53 9.52 19.65
C ALA A 19 6.66 9.09 21.13
N PRO A 20 5.58 9.18 21.93
CA PRO A 20 5.62 8.83 23.36
C PRO A 20 5.62 7.32 23.62
N TYR A 21 5.19 6.51 22.64
CA TYR A 21 5.12 5.05 22.72
C TYR A 21 5.53 4.40 21.39
N THR A 22 5.75 3.08 21.43
CA THR A 22 6.09 2.26 20.26
C THR A 22 4.86 1.53 19.77
N ALA A 23 4.67 1.46 18.46
CA ALA A 23 3.59 0.68 17.86
C ALA A 23 3.71 -0.81 18.23
N THR A 24 2.59 -1.53 18.30
CA THR A 24 2.57 -2.93 18.73
C THR A 24 3.45 -3.80 17.82
N ILE A 25 3.29 -3.68 16.51
CA ILE A 25 4.06 -4.48 15.55
C ILE A 25 5.58 -4.20 15.63
N VAL A 26 5.97 -2.95 15.89
CA VAL A 26 7.38 -2.57 16.05
C VAL A 26 7.93 -3.13 17.35
N SER A 27 7.12 -3.10 18.42
CA SER A 27 7.50 -3.68 19.72
C SER A 27 7.70 -5.19 19.62
N ARG A 28 6.88 -5.90 18.83
CA ARG A 28 7.03 -7.34 18.59
C ARG A 28 8.32 -7.64 17.82
N LEU A 29 8.61 -6.88 16.76
CA LEU A 29 9.87 -7.05 16.02
C LEU A 29 11.11 -6.79 16.88
N PHE A 30 11.08 -5.80 17.78
CA PHE A 30 12.19 -5.59 18.72
C PHE A 30 12.37 -6.76 19.70
N LYS A 31 11.28 -7.43 20.12
CA LYS A 31 11.38 -8.62 20.97
C LYS A 31 12.02 -9.81 20.24
N GLU A 32 11.80 -9.91 18.93
CA GLU A 32 12.46 -10.89 18.05
C GLU A 32 13.89 -10.47 17.64
N GLY A 33 14.47 -9.43 18.27
CA GLY A 33 15.83 -8.97 18.01
C GLY A 33 15.98 -8.03 16.81
N GLY A 34 14.87 -7.53 16.24
CA GLY A 34 14.90 -6.55 15.16
C GLY A 34 15.58 -5.24 15.55
N CYS A 35 16.33 -4.64 14.62
CA CYS A 35 17.02 -3.37 14.81
C CYS A 35 16.42 -2.26 13.95
N LEU A 36 16.23 -1.07 14.53
CA LEU A 36 15.77 0.10 13.79
C LEU A 36 16.94 0.79 13.09
N ILE A 37 16.99 0.71 11.77
CA ILE A 37 17.96 1.47 10.96
C ILE A 37 17.56 2.94 10.84
N GLY A 38 16.27 3.23 10.60
CA GLY A 38 15.80 4.59 10.41
C GLY A 38 14.30 4.69 10.17
N LYS A 39 13.84 5.90 9.83
CA LYS A 39 12.45 6.20 9.48
C LYS A 39 12.41 6.61 8.01
N ALA A 40 11.70 5.82 7.21
CA ALA A 40 11.59 6.06 5.78
C ALA A 40 10.69 7.26 5.46
N ASN A 41 10.99 7.93 4.35
CA ASN A 41 10.17 9.01 3.80
C ASN A 41 8.94 8.45 3.04
N MET A 42 7.93 9.29 2.84
CA MET A 42 6.61 8.90 2.36
C MET A 42 5.84 10.10 1.78
N ASP A 43 4.70 9.87 1.13
CA ASP A 43 3.72 10.95 0.91
C ASP A 43 3.17 11.47 2.25
N GLU A 44 2.86 12.77 2.31
CA GLU A 44 2.37 13.41 3.53
C GLU A 44 1.11 12.69 4.06
N PHE A 45 1.17 12.20 5.31
CA PHE A 45 0.10 11.42 5.94
C PHE A 45 -0.41 10.24 5.10
N CYS A 46 0.46 9.59 4.32
CA CYS A 46 0.12 8.48 3.42
C CYS A 46 -0.75 8.88 2.20
N MET A 47 -0.95 10.17 1.93
CA MET A 47 -1.85 10.67 0.88
C MET A 47 -1.11 10.93 -0.44
N GLY A 48 -0.95 9.88 -1.24
CA GLY A 48 -0.39 9.96 -2.59
C GLY A 48 0.15 8.61 -3.09
N THR A 49 0.52 8.57 -4.36
CA THR A 49 0.99 7.37 -5.07
C THR A 49 2.42 7.51 -5.63
N SER A 50 3.17 8.53 -5.23
CA SER A 50 4.49 8.82 -5.81
C SER A 50 5.61 9.13 -4.81
N SER A 51 5.28 9.38 -3.54
CA SER A 51 6.23 9.83 -2.51
C SER A 51 7.00 11.10 -2.92
N SER A 52 6.36 11.99 -3.68
CA SER A 52 7.02 13.15 -4.30
C SER A 52 6.71 14.49 -3.60
N LYS A 53 5.58 14.59 -2.89
CA LYS A 53 5.05 15.85 -2.34
C LYS A 53 5.10 15.93 -0.80
N GLY A 54 5.95 15.12 -0.18
CA GLY A 54 6.22 15.17 1.26
C GLY A 54 7.07 16.38 1.66
N TYR A 55 6.92 16.84 2.91
CA TYR A 55 7.60 18.02 3.45
C TYR A 55 9.14 17.94 3.41
N PHE A 56 9.71 16.74 3.54
CA PHE A 56 11.16 16.53 3.54
C PHE A 56 11.75 16.34 2.12
N GLY A 57 10.96 16.58 1.09
CA GLY A 57 11.34 16.40 -0.31
C GLY A 57 10.96 15.03 -0.87
N PRO A 58 11.13 14.85 -2.19
CA PRO A 58 10.71 13.66 -2.91
C PRO A 58 11.62 12.46 -2.64
N VAL A 59 11.03 11.27 -2.67
CA VAL A 59 11.78 10.02 -2.78
C VAL A 59 12.04 9.72 -4.26
N LYS A 60 13.29 9.36 -4.58
CA LYS A 60 13.72 9.05 -5.95
C LYS A 60 13.97 7.54 -6.05
N ASN A 61 13.45 6.90 -7.08
CA ASN A 61 13.65 5.46 -7.30
C ASN A 61 15.13 5.17 -7.58
N GLY A 62 15.67 4.08 -7.04
CA GLY A 62 17.07 3.67 -7.25
C GLY A 62 17.40 3.31 -8.71
N LEU A 63 16.38 3.13 -9.56
CA LEU A 63 16.52 2.92 -11.00
C LEU A 63 16.65 4.24 -11.80
N SER A 64 16.62 5.38 -11.13
CA SER A 64 16.77 6.68 -11.81
C SER A 64 18.20 6.89 -12.29
N ASP A 65 18.33 7.52 -13.45
CA ASP A 65 19.63 7.93 -13.99
C ASP A 65 20.27 8.98 -13.08
N GLN A 66 21.48 8.66 -12.59
CA GLN A 66 22.25 9.52 -11.70
C GLN A 66 22.55 10.90 -12.32
N ALA A 67 22.72 10.95 -13.65
CA ALA A 67 23.01 12.20 -14.35
C ALA A 67 21.83 13.20 -14.30
N ASN A 68 20.60 12.70 -14.16
CA ASN A 68 19.36 13.48 -14.26
C ASN A 68 18.63 13.66 -12.93
N LEU A 69 19.13 13.09 -11.83
CA LEU A 69 18.46 13.12 -10.52
C LEU A 69 18.08 14.52 -10.03
N GLY A 70 18.79 15.57 -10.45
CA GLY A 70 18.48 16.95 -10.08
C GLY A 70 17.27 17.56 -10.80
N THR A 71 16.90 17.01 -11.96
CA THR A 71 15.89 17.57 -12.86
C THR A 71 14.69 16.65 -13.04
N ASP A 72 14.92 15.38 -13.31
CA ASP A 72 13.86 14.38 -13.50
C ASP A 72 14.32 13.00 -12.98
N TRP A 73 13.39 12.26 -12.39
CA TRP A 73 13.68 10.97 -11.78
C TRP A 73 12.48 10.04 -11.88
N ARG A 74 12.72 8.74 -11.76
CA ARG A 74 11.64 7.75 -11.73
C ARG A 74 10.98 7.77 -10.34
N SER A 75 9.66 7.77 -10.31
CA SER A 75 8.90 7.61 -9.07
C SER A 75 9.10 6.21 -8.48
N PRO A 76 9.30 6.07 -7.16
CA PRO A 76 9.30 4.78 -6.49
C PRO A 76 7.88 4.31 -6.16
N GLY A 77 6.83 5.05 -6.54
CA GLY A 77 5.48 4.83 -6.08
C GLY A 77 5.21 5.43 -4.71
N GLY A 78 4.00 5.23 -4.20
CA GLY A 78 3.60 5.79 -2.92
C GLY A 78 2.44 5.04 -2.28
N SER A 79 2.17 5.29 -1.00
CA SER A 79 2.87 6.28 -0.17
C SER A 79 4.13 5.78 0.53
N SER A 80 4.42 4.46 0.49
CA SER A 80 5.60 3.87 1.15
C SER A 80 6.86 3.84 0.26
N GLY A 81 7.08 4.85 -0.58
CA GLY A 81 8.19 4.87 -1.54
C GLY A 81 9.57 4.84 -0.88
N GLY A 82 9.75 5.54 0.26
CA GLY A 82 11.02 5.50 0.99
C GLY A 82 11.34 4.13 1.57
N CYS A 83 10.32 3.38 2.00
CA CYS A 83 10.46 2.00 2.46
C CYS A 83 10.94 1.10 1.31
N ALA A 84 10.33 1.25 0.14
CA ALA A 84 10.71 0.48 -1.04
C ALA A 84 12.15 0.77 -1.49
N VAL A 85 12.52 2.05 -1.61
CA VAL A 85 13.88 2.45 -2.01
C VAL A 85 14.94 2.01 -0.98
N ALA A 86 14.63 2.07 0.32
CA ALA A 86 15.56 1.60 1.35
C ALA A 86 15.88 0.10 1.24
N VAL A 87 14.91 -0.72 0.85
CA VAL A 87 15.13 -2.16 0.61
C VAL A 87 15.80 -2.40 -0.74
N GLN A 88 15.40 -1.63 -1.76
CA GLN A 88 15.93 -1.70 -3.13
C GLN A 88 17.44 -1.42 -3.17
N LEU A 89 17.91 -0.42 -2.42
CA LEU A 89 19.31 -0.02 -2.35
C LEU A 89 20.11 -0.76 -1.26
N GLY A 90 19.50 -1.70 -0.54
CA GLY A 90 20.17 -2.47 0.52
C GLY A 90 20.49 -1.68 1.79
N ILE A 91 19.94 -0.48 1.96
CA ILE A 91 20.03 0.32 3.21
C ILE A 91 19.36 -0.43 4.37
N SER A 92 18.30 -1.18 4.07
CA SER A 92 17.62 -2.07 5.01
C SER A 92 17.38 -3.44 4.38
N SER A 93 17.34 -4.48 5.20
CA SER A 93 16.99 -5.83 4.75
C SER A 93 15.51 -5.94 4.38
N VAL A 94 14.66 -5.29 5.17
CA VAL A 94 13.20 -5.28 5.09
C VAL A 94 12.72 -3.91 5.58
N SER A 95 11.53 -3.52 5.15
CA SER A 95 10.88 -2.31 5.64
C SER A 95 9.42 -2.56 5.98
N LEU A 96 8.91 -1.77 6.93
CA LEU A 96 7.49 -1.72 7.26
C LEU A 96 6.86 -0.54 6.53
N GLY A 97 5.78 -0.82 5.81
CA GLY A 97 4.93 0.20 5.21
C GLY A 97 3.56 0.27 5.90
N SER A 98 2.69 1.03 5.29
CA SER A 98 1.25 0.86 5.42
C SER A 98 0.64 0.76 4.03
N ASP A 99 -0.49 0.08 3.92
CA ASP A 99 -1.24 -0.09 2.68
C ASP A 99 -2.72 0.17 2.95
N THR A 100 -3.19 1.32 2.47
CA THR A 100 -4.59 1.77 2.60
C THR A 100 -5.35 1.63 1.30
N GLY A 101 -4.65 1.80 0.17
CA GLY A 101 -5.20 1.61 -1.18
C GLY A 101 -4.23 0.96 -2.18
N GLY A 102 -3.11 0.40 -1.73
CA GLY A 102 -2.00 -0.02 -2.62
C GLY A 102 -0.64 0.45 -2.16
N SER A 103 -0.58 1.20 -1.05
CA SER A 103 0.54 2.04 -0.67
C SER A 103 1.85 1.31 -0.30
N SER A 104 1.87 -0.03 -0.34
CA SER A 104 3.11 -0.82 -0.30
C SER A 104 3.28 -1.74 -1.51
N ARG A 105 2.17 -2.20 -2.11
CA ARG A 105 2.18 -3.03 -3.32
C ARG A 105 2.65 -2.25 -4.55
N ASN A 106 2.17 -1.02 -4.72
CA ASN A 106 2.57 -0.11 -5.80
C ASN A 106 4.07 0.23 -5.72
N PRO A 107 4.59 0.71 -4.56
CA PRO A 107 6.02 0.93 -4.43
C PRO A 107 6.88 -0.30 -4.68
N ALA A 108 6.44 -1.47 -4.20
CA ALA A 108 7.17 -2.72 -4.40
C ALA A 108 7.22 -3.11 -5.90
N ALA A 109 6.12 -2.96 -6.64
CA ALA A 109 6.09 -3.21 -8.08
C ALA A 109 7.07 -2.29 -8.83
N PHE A 110 7.04 -0.98 -8.54
CA PHE A 110 7.93 -0.01 -9.21
C PHE A 110 9.40 -0.12 -8.82
N THR A 111 9.72 -0.79 -7.72
CA THR A 111 11.11 -0.99 -7.27
C THR A 111 11.63 -2.41 -7.50
N GLY A 112 10.79 -3.32 -8.00
CA GLY A 112 11.16 -4.71 -8.25
C GLY A 112 11.31 -5.54 -6.98
N LEU A 113 10.47 -5.28 -5.98
CA LEU A 113 10.47 -5.90 -4.66
C LEU A 113 9.15 -6.64 -4.39
N PHE A 114 9.13 -7.41 -3.32
CA PHE A 114 7.89 -7.97 -2.77
C PHE A 114 7.22 -6.94 -1.87
N GLY A 115 5.93 -6.71 -2.07
CA GLY A 115 5.12 -5.81 -1.24
C GLY A 115 3.89 -6.55 -0.74
N PHE A 116 3.83 -6.84 0.55
CA PHE A 116 2.78 -7.66 1.15
C PHE A 116 1.86 -6.84 2.04
N LYS A 117 0.57 -6.83 1.66
CA LYS A 117 -0.53 -6.35 2.49
C LYS A 117 -1.27 -7.54 3.10
N PRO A 118 -1.22 -7.73 4.43
CA PRO A 118 -1.96 -8.80 5.09
C PRO A 118 -3.49 -8.60 5.07
N SER A 119 -4.22 -9.60 5.52
CA SER A 119 -5.65 -9.50 5.81
C SER A 119 -5.93 -8.38 6.80
N TYR A 120 -7.00 -7.61 6.59
CA TYR A 120 -7.37 -6.54 7.52
C TYR A 120 -7.62 -7.12 8.91
N GLY A 121 -7.01 -6.53 9.93
CA GLY A 121 -7.16 -6.92 11.33
C GLY A 121 -6.17 -7.96 11.85
N ILE A 122 -5.39 -8.66 11.03
CA ILE A 122 -4.47 -9.69 11.57
C ILE A 122 -3.18 -9.09 12.18
N LEU A 123 -2.85 -7.86 11.80
CA LEU A 123 -1.79 -7.06 12.41
C LEU A 123 -2.41 -5.85 13.13
N SER A 124 -1.90 -5.57 14.33
CA SER A 124 -2.35 -4.42 15.11
C SER A 124 -2.01 -3.09 14.43
N ARG A 125 -2.98 -2.17 14.46
CA ARG A 125 -2.85 -0.78 14.02
C ARG A 125 -2.50 0.15 15.18
N TYR A 126 -2.35 -0.36 16.41
CA TYR A 126 -1.93 0.48 17.54
C TYR A 126 -0.55 1.09 17.29
N GLY A 127 -0.49 2.42 17.28
CA GLY A 127 0.70 3.21 16.95
C GLY A 127 0.98 3.37 15.45
N LEU A 128 0.12 2.87 14.56
CA LEU A 128 0.02 3.37 13.19
C LEU A 128 -0.75 4.70 13.23
N ILE A 129 -0.23 5.74 12.60
CA ILE A 129 -0.96 7.01 12.48
C ILE A 129 -2.04 6.80 11.42
N PRO A 130 -3.33 6.95 11.75
CA PRO A 130 -4.41 6.50 10.87
C PRO A 130 -4.59 7.46 9.68
N LEU A 131 -4.81 6.87 8.51
CA LEU A 131 -5.35 7.52 7.32
C LEU A 131 -6.84 7.16 7.19
N VAL A 132 -7.15 5.89 6.92
CA VAL A 132 -8.52 5.35 6.85
C VAL A 132 -8.65 4.15 7.77
N ASN A 133 -9.37 4.30 8.88
CA ASN A 133 -9.40 3.30 9.94
C ASN A 133 -9.90 1.95 9.45
N SER A 134 -10.85 1.94 8.52
CA SER A 134 -11.45 0.71 8.00
C SER A 134 -10.68 0.03 6.87
N LEU A 135 -9.55 0.60 6.43
CA LEU A 135 -8.76 0.13 5.28
C LEU A 135 -7.25 0.00 5.58
N ASP A 136 -6.72 0.81 6.51
CA ASP A 136 -5.30 0.84 6.86
C ASP A 136 -4.82 -0.53 7.32
N CYS A 137 -3.82 -1.08 6.63
CA CYS A 137 -3.12 -2.29 7.04
C CYS A 137 -1.63 -1.98 7.19
N PRO A 138 -0.99 -2.31 8.33
CA PRO A 138 0.47 -2.41 8.35
C PRO A 138 0.92 -3.46 7.34
N SER A 139 2.01 -3.19 6.63
CA SER A 139 2.46 -3.98 5.49
C SER A 139 3.97 -4.16 5.51
N VAL A 140 4.45 -5.10 4.69
CA VAL A 140 5.87 -5.44 4.58
C VAL A 140 6.35 -5.18 3.16
N ILE A 141 7.55 -4.62 3.03
CA ILE A 141 8.31 -4.58 1.77
C ILE A 141 9.63 -5.31 1.99
N ALA A 142 9.92 -6.29 1.14
CA ALA A 142 11.09 -7.16 1.27
C ALA A 142 11.62 -7.64 -0.09
N ARG A 143 12.77 -8.33 -0.06
CA ARG A 143 13.37 -8.93 -1.27
C ARG A 143 12.85 -10.34 -1.57
N THR A 144 12.21 -11.01 -0.60
CA THR A 144 11.66 -12.35 -0.78
C THR A 144 10.29 -12.48 -0.12
N ALA A 145 9.46 -13.40 -0.63
CA ALA A 145 8.21 -13.79 0.03
C ALA A 145 8.46 -14.44 1.41
N ALA A 146 9.57 -15.16 1.56
CA ALA A 146 9.99 -15.75 2.82
C ALA A 146 10.22 -14.69 3.92
N ASP A 147 10.88 -13.57 3.57
CA ASP A 147 11.05 -12.43 4.47
C ASP A 147 9.70 -11.80 4.83
N CYS A 148 8.81 -11.57 3.86
CA CYS A 148 7.45 -11.07 4.14
C CYS A 148 6.72 -11.95 5.16
N ASN A 149 6.85 -13.27 5.02
CA ASN A 149 6.22 -14.24 5.90
C ASN A 149 6.88 -14.30 7.29
N PHE A 150 8.21 -14.22 7.37
CA PHE A 150 8.92 -14.11 8.64
C PHE A 150 8.43 -12.88 9.43
N LEU A 151 8.33 -11.72 8.76
CA LEU A 151 7.85 -10.50 9.40
C LEU A 151 6.35 -10.59 9.78
N LEU A 152 5.52 -11.21 8.94
CA LEU A 152 4.12 -11.46 9.30
C LEU A 152 4.02 -12.26 10.59
N GLN A 153 4.78 -13.35 10.72
CA GLN A 153 4.78 -14.19 11.92
C GLN A 153 5.30 -13.44 13.15
N ALA A 154 6.40 -12.70 13.01
CA ALA A 154 6.95 -11.90 14.10
C ALA A 154 5.98 -10.79 14.57
N MET A 155 5.14 -10.26 13.68
CA MET A 155 4.21 -9.17 14.01
C MET A 155 2.81 -9.63 14.40
N ASN A 156 2.42 -10.88 14.18
CA ASN A 156 1.04 -11.35 14.36
C ASN A 156 0.61 -11.44 15.83
N GLY A 157 -0.68 -11.70 16.03
CA GLY A 157 -1.30 -11.97 17.33
C GLY A 157 -2.26 -10.87 17.78
N ARG A 158 -3.29 -11.26 18.54
CA ARG A 158 -4.27 -10.33 19.12
C ARG A 158 -3.58 -9.21 19.90
N ASP A 159 -4.11 -8.00 19.78
CA ASP A 159 -3.66 -6.85 20.56
C ASP A 159 -4.85 -6.26 21.34
N ALA A 160 -4.68 -6.10 22.64
CA ALA A 160 -5.70 -5.49 23.50
C ALA A 160 -5.83 -3.97 23.27
N LEU A 161 -4.81 -3.33 22.69
CA LEU A 161 -4.79 -1.89 22.39
C LEU A 161 -5.41 -1.56 21.03
N ASP A 162 -5.82 -2.57 20.27
CA ASP A 162 -6.50 -2.43 18.99
C ASP A 162 -7.76 -3.31 18.97
N SER A 163 -8.93 -2.70 19.16
CA SER A 163 -10.22 -3.40 19.14
C SER A 163 -10.53 -4.09 17.82
N THR A 164 -9.87 -3.69 16.72
CA THR A 164 -10.05 -4.28 15.38
C THR A 164 -9.05 -5.38 15.05
N CYS A 165 -8.01 -5.55 15.87
CA CYS A 165 -7.03 -6.61 15.67
C CYS A 165 -7.66 -7.95 16.03
N ILE A 166 -7.80 -8.90 15.12
CA ILE A 166 -8.50 -10.17 15.35
C ILE A 166 -7.54 -11.27 15.81
N ASP A 167 -8.08 -12.28 16.47
CA ASP A 167 -7.36 -13.53 16.74
C ASP A 167 -7.45 -14.44 15.51
N ALA A 168 -6.46 -14.33 14.63
CA ALA A 168 -6.45 -15.07 13.37
C ALA A 168 -6.12 -16.55 13.60
N PRO A 169 -6.79 -17.48 12.91
CA PRO A 169 -6.52 -18.91 13.09
C PRO A 169 -5.09 -19.25 12.62
N PRO A 170 -4.41 -20.25 13.23
CA PRO A 170 -3.07 -20.67 12.81
C PRO A 170 -2.96 -21.01 11.32
N SER A 171 -4.05 -21.46 10.71
CA SER A 171 -4.14 -21.74 9.27
C SER A 171 -3.82 -20.52 8.38
N CYS A 172 -3.98 -19.31 8.91
CA CYS A 172 -3.64 -18.05 8.23
C CYS A 172 -2.13 -17.92 7.96
N PHE A 173 -1.30 -18.54 8.80
CA PHE A 173 0.16 -18.36 8.80
C PHE A 173 0.95 -19.60 8.36
N MET A 174 0.29 -20.72 8.05
CA MET A 174 1.01 -21.93 7.60
C MET A 174 1.76 -21.63 6.30
N LYS A 175 2.88 -22.32 6.10
CA LYS A 175 3.78 -22.18 4.96
C LYS A 175 3.90 -23.49 4.18
N GLY A 176 4.43 -23.44 2.98
CA GLY A 176 4.87 -24.60 2.21
C GLY A 176 3.73 -25.44 1.67
N ARG A 177 2.56 -24.85 1.41
CA ARG A 177 1.46 -25.59 0.77
C ARG A 177 1.83 -25.94 -0.67
N PRO A 178 1.45 -27.15 -1.14
CA PRO A 178 1.52 -27.45 -2.55
C PRO A 178 0.53 -26.57 -3.30
N ILE A 179 0.99 -25.96 -4.40
CA ILE A 179 0.15 -25.12 -5.27
C ILE A 179 -0.42 -25.89 -6.48
N TYR A 180 0.04 -27.12 -6.70
CA TYR A 180 -0.45 -27.97 -7.78
C TYR A 180 -1.96 -28.20 -7.65
N GLY A 181 -2.68 -28.01 -8.74
CA GLY A 181 -4.13 -28.18 -8.81
C GLY A 181 -4.95 -26.99 -8.29
N MET A 182 -4.33 -25.96 -7.72
CA MET A 182 -5.03 -24.73 -7.30
C MET A 182 -5.69 -24.04 -8.50
N THR A 183 -6.85 -23.43 -8.26
CA THR A 183 -7.56 -22.64 -9.27
C THR A 183 -7.19 -21.15 -9.14
N VAL A 184 -6.62 -20.59 -10.20
CA VAL A 184 -6.20 -19.19 -10.30
C VAL A 184 -7.23 -18.43 -11.12
N GLY A 185 -7.92 -17.49 -10.48
CA GLY A 185 -8.83 -16.57 -11.13
C GLY A 185 -8.09 -15.45 -11.86
N ILE A 186 -8.51 -15.16 -13.09
CA ILE A 186 -8.05 -14.02 -13.90
C ILE A 186 -9.24 -13.08 -14.12
N PRO A 187 -9.34 -11.96 -13.38
CA PRO A 187 -10.47 -11.04 -13.52
C PRO A 187 -10.43 -10.28 -14.84
N LYS A 188 -11.46 -10.42 -15.67
CA LYS A 188 -11.50 -9.79 -17.01
C LYS A 188 -11.46 -8.25 -16.96
N GLU A 189 -12.02 -7.64 -15.92
CA GLU A 189 -12.09 -6.18 -15.77
C GLU A 189 -10.72 -5.53 -15.50
N TYR A 190 -9.69 -6.33 -15.21
CA TYR A 190 -8.34 -5.85 -14.99
C TYR A 190 -7.55 -5.69 -16.30
N TYR A 191 -8.08 -6.19 -17.42
CA TYR A 191 -7.64 -5.76 -18.75
C TYR A 191 -8.44 -4.52 -19.15
N ASN A 192 -7.82 -3.35 -19.05
CA ASN A 192 -8.44 -2.06 -19.32
C ASN A 192 -7.53 -1.17 -20.16
N GLU A 193 -8.03 -0.01 -20.57
CA GLU A 193 -7.38 0.96 -21.43
C GLU A 193 -6.10 1.58 -20.85
N THR A 194 -5.88 1.48 -19.54
CA THR A 194 -4.68 2.02 -18.88
C THR A 194 -3.54 1.02 -18.78
N LEU A 195 -3.80 -0.28 -19.00
CA LEU A 195 -2.79 -1.32 -18.85
C LEU A 195 -1.78 -1.25 -20.00
N SER A 196 -0.51 -1.00 -19.67
CA SER A 196 0.56 -0.95 -20.65
C SER A 196 0.84 -2.33 -21.26
N SER A 197 1.42 -2.34 -22.46
CA SER A 197 1.76 -3.58 -23.16
C SER A 197 2.74 -4.46 -22.37
N GLU A 198 3.64 -3.84 -21.61
CA GLU A 198 4.63 -4.50 -20.75
C GLU A 198 3.95 -5.19 -19.55
N CYS A 199 3.01 -4.51 -18.90
CA CYS A 199 2.27 -5.08 -17.78
C CYS A 199 1.31 -6.18 -18.24
N TRP A 200 0.66 -6.00 -19.40
CA TRP A 200 -0.14 -7.03 -20.04
C TRP A 200 0.70 -8.29 -20.34
N LYS A 201 1.89 -8.12 -20.93
CA LYS A 201 2.81 -9.22 -21.18
C LYS A 201 3.23 -9.92 -19.89
N GLY A 202 3.60 -9.16 -18.85
CA GLY A 202 4.01 -9.72 -17.57
C GLY A 202 2.90 -10.52 -16.88
N TRP A 203 1.67 -10.03 -16.94
CA TRP A 203 0.51 -10.72 -16.39
C TRP A 203 0.23 -12.04 -17.11
N ASN A 204 0.30 -12.06 -18.45
CA ASN A 204 0.12 -13.29 -19.25
C ASN A 204 1.22 -14.32 -18.99
N GLU A 205 2.48 -13.89 -18.94
CA GLU A 205 3.60 -14.79 -18.64
C GLU A 205 3.51 -15.35 -17.21
N ALA A 206 3.01 -14.58 -16.24
CA ALA A 206 2.76 -15.08 -14.89
C ALA A 206 1.64 -16.13 -14.86
N ALA A 207 0.57 -15.93 -15.63
CA ALA A 207 -0.50 -16.93 -15.77
C ALA A 207 0.03 -18.24 -16.39
N LYS A 208 0.88 -18.14 -17.43
CA LYS A 208 1.55 -19.30 -18.04
C LYS A 208 2.47 -20.03 -17.05
N ALA A 209 3.22 -19.28 -16.24
CA ALA A 209 4.08 -19.86 -15.21
C ALA A 209 3.28 -20.63 -14.16
N LEU A 210 2.16 -20.07 -13.68
CA LEU A 210 1.26 -20.78 -12.75
C LEU A 210 0.63 -22.03 -13.40
N ALA A 211 0.26 -21.96 -14.68
CA ALA A 211 -0.21 -23.14 -15.41
C ALA A 211 0.86 -24.23 -15.51
N ALA A 212 2.12 -23.86 -15.78
CA ALA A 212 3.26 -24.78 -15.83
C ALA A 212 3.59 -25.39 -14.46
N LEU A 213 3.29 -24.67 -13.37
CA LEU A 213 3.34 -25.16 -11.98
C LEU A 213 2.16 -26.11 -11.63
N GLY A 214 1.26 -26.37 -12.58
CA GLY A 214 0.13 -27.28 -12.43
C GLY A 214 -1.14 -26.63 -11.86
N CYS A 215 -1.21 -25.31 -11.78
CA CYS A 215 -2.43 -24.61 -11.42
C CYS A 215 -3.43 -24.59 -12.60
N LYS A 216 -4.73 -24.52 -12.28
CA LYS A 216 -5.81 -24.35 -13.26
C LYS A 216 -6.10 -22.86 -13.43
N ILE A 217 -5.97 -22.33 -14.64
CA ILE A 217 -6.29 -20.94 -14.93
C ILE A 217 -7.78 -20.83 -15.30
N LYS A 218 -8.48 -19.90 -14.66
CA LYS A 218 -9.91 -19.66 -14.86
C LYS A 218 -10.18 -18.18 -15.02
N GLU A 219 -10.81 -17.77 -16.12
CA GLU A 219 -11.33 -16.41 -16.24
C GLU A 219 -12.51 -16.22 -15.26
N VAL A 220 -12.54 -15.06 -14.59
CA VAL A 220 -13.61 -14.67 -13.66
C VAL A 220 -14.03 -13.22 -13.92
N SER A 221 -15.18 -12.83 -13.36
CA SER A 221 -15.70 -11.46 -13.44
C SER A 221 -15.76 -10.83 -12.06
N MET A 222 -15.33 -9.58 -11.96
CA MET A 222 -15.34 -8.73 -10.77
C MET A 222 -15.82 -7.32 -11.14
N PRO A 223 -17.07 -7.15 -11.60
CA PRO A 223 -17.56 -5.93 -12.23
C PRO A 223 -17.49 -4.71 -11.32
N SER A 224 -17.65 -4.90 -10.00
CA SER A 224 -17.66 -3.80 -9.04
C SER A 224 -16.27 -3.18 -8.82
N THR A 225 -15.20 -3.84 -9.31
CA THR A 225 -13.83 -3.30 -9.29
C THR A 225 -13.75 -1.92 -9.94
N THR A 226 -14.51 -1.70 -11.01
CA THR A 226 -14.54 -0.42 -11.74
C THR A 226 -14.97 0.77 -10.87
N TYR A 227 -15.71 0.52 -9.78
CA TYR A 227 -16.15 1.54 -8.83
C TYR A 227 -15.19 1.71 -7.62
N SER A 228 -14.11 0.92 -7.55
CA SER A 228 -13.22 0.90 -6.38
C SER A 228 -12.59 2.25 -6.09
N ILE A 229 -12.10 2.95 -7.13
CA ILE A 229 -11.49 4.28 -6.98
C ILE A 229 -12.44 5.27 -6.34
N ILE A 230 -13.64 5.45 -6.90
CA ILE A 230 -14.63 6.40 -6.39
C ILE A 230 -15.09 6.01 -4.98
N CYS A 231 -15.35 4.71 -4.76
CA CYS A 231 -15.73 4.19 -3.46
C CYS A 231 -14.66 4.46 -2.40
N TYR A 232 -13.39 4.19 -2.72
CA TYR A 232 -12.26 4.47 -1.86
C TYR A 232 -12.17 5.94 -1.52
N TYR A 233 -12.24 6.84 -2.51
CA TYR A 233 -12.13 8.28 -2.30
C TYR A 233 -13.16 8.81 -1.30
N VAL A 234 -14.44 8.47 -1.48
CA VAL A 234 -15.51 8.94 -0.59
C VAL A 234 -15.30 8.42 0.84
N LEU A 235 -15.00 7.13 1.00
CA LEU A 235 -14.78 6.54 2.32
C LEU A 235 -13.50 7.07 2.98
N ALA A 236 -12.44 7.21 2.21
CA ALA A 236 -11.15 7.67 2.69
C ALA A 236 -11.25 9.12 3.16
N GLU A 237 -11.83 10.01 2.36
CA GLU A 237 -11.94 11.43 2.71
C GLU A 237 -12.80 11.65 3.95
N ALA A 238 -13.89 10.90 4.10
CA ALA A 238 -14.70 10.93 5.32
C ALA A 238 -13.88 10.57 6.58
N ASP A 239 -13.11 9.48 6.53
CA ASP A 239 -12.23 9.08 7.64
C ASP A 239 -11.08 10.07 7.85
N ILE A 240 -10.49 10.60 6.78
CA ILE A 240 -9.39 11.59 6.82
C ILE A 240 -9.85 12.83 7.56
N THR A 241 -11.03 13.36 7.24
CA THR A 241 -11.57 14.55 7.91
C THR A 241 -11.66 14.35 9.43
N SER A 242 -12.17 13.20 9.86
CA SER A 242 -12.27 12.85 11.29
C SER A 242 -10.90 12.61 11.92
N ASN A 243 -10.05 11.78 11.29
CA ASN A 243 -8.74 11.40 11.81
C ASN A 243 -7.79 12.59 11.91
N MET A 244 -7.84 13.51 10.94
CA MET A 244 -6.99 14.69 10.88
C MET A 244 -7.44 15.80 11.84
N ALA A 245 -8.64 15.76 12.40
CA ALA A 245 -9.13 16.82 13.30
C ALA A 245 -8.24 17.01 14.56
N ARG A 246 -7.50 15.98 14.96
CA ARG A 246 -6.58 16.00 16.12
C ARG A 246 -5.31 16.83 15.94
N TYR A 247 -4.99 17.26 14.71
CA TYR A 247 -3.79 18.06 14.43
C TYR A 247 -4.14 19.54 14.47
N ASP A 248 -4.19 20.08 15.69
CA ASP A 248 -4.64 21.44 16.01
C ASP A 248 -3.53 22.32 16.64
N GLY A 249 -2.38 21.74 16.95
CA GLY A 249 -1.24 22.41 17.58
C GLY A 249 -1.38 22.65 19.08
N VAL A 250 -2.40 22.10 19.74
CA VAL A 250 -2.61 22.27 21.19
C VAL A 250 -1.72 21.33 21.98
N LYS A 251 -1.84 20.02 21.72
CA LYS A 251 -1.15 18.98 22.50
C LYS A 251 0.21 18.61 21.93
N TYR A 252 0.37 18.67 20.61
CA TYR A 252 1.58 18.26 19.91
C TYR A 252 1.60 18.81 18.48
N GLY A 253 2.77 18.73 17.84
CA GLY A 253 2.97 19.13 16.45
C GLY A 253 3.20 20.63 16.28
N HIS A 254 3.05 21.10 15.04
CA HIS A 254 3.15 22.51 14.67
C HIS A 254 2.04 23.30 15.36
N ARG A 255 2.36 24.50 15.83
CA ARG A 255 1.41 25.47 16.38
C ARG A 255 1.71 26.82 15.74
N SER A 256 0.68 27.45 15.19
CA SER A 256 0.81 28.83 14.69
C SER A 256 1.09 29.79 15.84
N ASN A 257 1.78 30.89 15.53
CA ASN A 257 1.99 32.00 16.47
C ASN A 257 0.74 32.89 16.63
N TYR A 258 -0.37 32.57 15.95
CA TYR A 258 -1.62 33.30 16.09
C TYR A 258 -2.22 33.14 17.50
N ASP A 259 -2.40 34.24 18.23
CA ASP A 259 -2.76 34.24 19.65
C ASP A 259 -4.07 34.98 20.00
N ARG A 260 -4.77 35.56 19.01
CA ARG A 260 -5.94 36.43 19.25
C ARG A 260 -7.28 35.71 19.32
N SER A 261 -7.35 34.47 18.85
CA SER A 261 -8.59 33.68 18.74
C SER A 261 -8.25 32.20 18.58
N THR A 262 -8.86 31.36 19.41
CA THR A 262 -8.69 29.90 19.35
C THR A 262 -9.11 29.33 17.99
N PHE A 263 -10.21 29.85 17.42
CA PHE A 263 -10.67 29.43 16.10
C PHE A 263 -9.62 29.70 15.02
N MET A 264 -9.06 30.91 15.03
CA MET A 264 -8.05 31.30 14.05
C MET A 264 -6.71 30.60 14.31
N LEU A 265 -6.36 30.30 15.56
CA LEU A 265 -5.20 29.47 15.90
C LEU A 265 -5.30 28.09 15.24
N TYR A 266 -6.46 27.41 15.35
CA TYR A 266 -6.66 26.11 14.71
C TYR A 266 -6.57 26.20 13.19
N SER A 267 -7.26 27.18 12.61
CA SER A 267 -7.27 27.40 11.16
C SER A 267 -5.85 27.68 10.64
N ALA A 268 -5.14 28.64 11.24
CA ALA A 268 -3.78 29.01 10.86
C ALA A 268 -2.80 27.85 11.04
N THR A 269 -2.86 27.13 12.16
CA THR A 269 -2.00 25.97 12.43
C THR A 269 -2.12 24.91 11.33
N ARG A 270 -3.35 24.56 10.95
CA ARG A 270 -3.61 23.55 9.91
C ARG A 270 -3.22 24.06 8.53
N ASN A 271 -3.50 25.33 8.23
CA ASN A 271 -3.15 25.94 6.95
C ASN A 271 -1.62 26.03 6.74
N GLU A 272 -0.87 26.39 7.78
CA GLU A 272 0.58 26.52 7.72
C GLU A 272 1.33 25.19 7.59
N SER A 273 0.72 24.09 8.05
CA SER A 273 1.44 22.83 8.31
C SER A 273 1.03 21.62 7.47
N LEU A 274 -0.15 21.63 6.87
CA LEU A 274 -0.63 20.56 5.99
C LEU A 274 -0.49 21.00 4.53
N ASN A 275 -0.05 20.15 3.61
CA ASN A 275 -0.02 20.52 2.20
C ASN A 275 -1.44 20.60 1.58
N GLU A 276 -1.48 20.99 0.32
CA GLU A 276 -2.73 21.15 -0.42
C GLU A 276 -3.50 19.82 -0.61
N ILE A 277 -2.82 18.70 -0.83
CA ILE A 277 -3.46 17.38 -1.00
C ILE A 277 -4.23 17.00 0.27
N VAL A 278 -3.57 17.14 1.43
CA VAL A 278 -4.17 16.83 2.73
C VAL A 278 -5.37 17.75 2.98
N ARG A 279 -5.24 19.05 2.74
CA ARG A 279 -6.34 20.01 2.93
C ARG A 279 -7.52 19.75 1.98
N ARG A 280 -7.28 19.44 0.69
CA ARG A 280 -8.32 19.11 -0.28
C ARG A 280 -9.14 17.90 0.16
N ARG A 281 -8.47 16.82 0.60
CA ARG A 281 -9.12 15.61 1.12
C ARG A 281 -9.94 15.88 2.39
N ILE A 282 -9.45 16.74 3.30
CA ILE A 282 -10.23 17.17 4.48
C ILE A 282 -11.49 17.94 4.05
N SER A 283 -11.38 18.86 3.09
CA SER A 283 -12.52 19.65 2.60
C SER A 283 -13.58 18.76 1.95
N ALA A 284 -13.16 17.81 1.11
CA ALA A 284 -14.08 16.89 0.44
C ALA A 284 -14.75 15.91 1.42
N GLY A 285 -14.02 15.42 2.43
CA GLY A 285 -14.63 14.60 3.47
C GLY A 285 -15.63 15.36 4.34
N ASN A 286 -15.38 16.65 4.63
CA ASN A 286 -16.39 17.50 5.29
C ASN A 286 -17.65 17.61 4.41
N TYR A 287 -17.48 17.75 3.10
CA TYR A 287 -18.61 17.83 2.17
C TYR A 287 -19.45 16.54 2.17
N PHE A 288 -18.83 15.38 2.06
CA PHE A 288 -19.54 14.09 2.07
C PHE A 288 -20.23 13.78 3.40
N LEU A 289 -19.71 14.29 4.51
CA LEU A 289 -20.27 14.07 5.85
C LEU A 289 -21.33 15.09 6.26
N MET A 290 -21.61 16.11 5.45
CA MET A 290 -22.73 17.00 5.71
C MET A 290 -24.05 16.22 5.72
N LYS A 291 -24.95 16.55 6.65
CA LYS A 291 -26.23 15.85 6.83
C LYS A 291 -27.05 15.71 5.53
N CYS A 292 -27.02 16.72 4.66
CA CYS A 292 -27.73 16.72 3.38
C CYS A 292 -27.09 15.82 2.31
N HIS A 293 -25.82 15.46 2.46
CA HIS A 293 -25.03 14.69 1.49
C HIS A 293 -24.66 13.29 1.99
N TYR A 294 -24.79 13.03 3.30
CA TYR A 294 -24.33 11.80 3.93
C TYR A 294 -24.83 10.52 3.23
N ASP A 295 -26.15 10.41 3.03
CA ASP A 295 -26.73 9.22 2.40
C ASP A 295 -26.41 9.12 0.90
N GLU A 296 -26.28 10.26 0.22
CA GLU A 296 -25.98 10.36 -1.21
C GLU A 296 -24.55 9.89 -1.52
N TYR A 297 -23.57 10.28 -0.69
CA TYR A 297 -22.17 9.96 -0.93
C TYR A 297 -21.69 8.82 -0.03
N PHE A 298 -21.56 9.07 1.29
CA PHE A 298 -20.96 8.11 2.21
C PHE A 298 -21.81 6.84 2.34
N GLY A 299 -23.13 6.97 2.46
CA GLY A 299 -24.07 5.86 2.48
C GLY A 299 -24.01 4.99 1.22
N GLN A 300 -23.93 5.60 0.03
CA GLN A 300 -23.77 4.86 -1.22
C GLN A 300 -22.40 4.20 -1.32
N ALA A 301 -21.32 4.88 -0.93
CA ALA A 301 -19.98 4.31 -0.95
C ALA A 301 -19.87 3.05 -0.08
N LEU A 302 -20.55 3.01 1.07
CA LEU A 302 -20.63 1.79 1.90
C LEU A 302 -21.34 0.63 1.18
N ARG A 303 -22.40 0.91 0.42
CA ARG A 303 -23.11 -0.09 -0.39
C ARG A 303 -22.24 -0.60 -1.53
N VAL A 304 -21.53 0.29 -2.23
CA VAL A 304 -20.57 -0.09 -3.29
C VAL A 304 -19.42 -0.93 -2.71
N ARG A 305 -18.88 -0.57 -1.55
CA ARG A 305 -17.87 -1.39 -0.85
C ARG A 305 -18.40 -2.81 -0.59
N ARG A 306 -19.68 -2.95 -0.23
CA ARG A 306 -20.31 -4.27 -0.05
C ARG A 306 -20.39 -5.04 -1.37
N LEU A 307 -20.71 -4.41 -2.48
CA LEU A 307 -20.72 -5.05 -3.80
C LEU A 307 -19.32 -5.55 -4.19
N ILE A 308 -18.27 -4.73 -3.96
CA ILE A 308 -16.87 -5.14 -4.17
C ILE A 308 -16.53 -6.37 -3.32
N LYS A 309 -16.90 -6.37 -2.04
CA LYS A 309 -16.70 -7.55 -1.17
C LYS A 309 -17.45 -8.78 -1.67
N MET A 310 -18.67 -8.61 -2.18
CA MET A 310 -19.48 -9.71 -2.73
C MET A 310 -18.88 -10.32 -4.00
N ASP A 311 -18.17 -9.53 -4.82
CA ASP A 311 -17.42 -10.08 -5.97
C ASP A 311 -16.29 -11.01 -5.51
N PHE A 312 -15.49 -10.60 -4.52
CA PHE A 312 -14.47 -11.49 -3.92
C PHE A 312 -15.10 -12.74 -3.29
N ASP A 313 -16.17 -12.59 -2.50
CA ASP A 313 -16.86 -13.73 -1.88
C ASP A 313 -17.41 -14.71 -2.93
N ARG A 314 -17.97 -14.20 -4.03
CA ARG A 314 -18.45 -15.04 -5.13
C ARG A 314 -17.28 -15.81 -5.76
N VAL A 315 -16.22 -15.12 -6.14
CA VAL A 315 -15.08 -15.73 -6.85
C VAL A 315 -14.38 -16.78 -5.99
N PHE A 316 -14.09 -16.49 -4.72
CA PHE A 316 -13.40 -17.45 -3.86
C PHE A 316 -14.32 -18.59 -3.38
N ARG A 317 -15.57 -18.30 -3.00
CA ARG A 317 -16.41 -19.29 -2.28
C ARG A 317 -17.43 -20.00 -3.16
N LYS A 318 -17.93 -19.34 -4.20
CA LYS A 318 -18.94 -19.93 -5.10
C LYS A 318 -18.31 -20.45 -6.39
N GLU A 319 -17.34 -19.72 -6.94
CA GLU A 319 -16.68 -20.09 -8.19
C GLU A 319 -15.43 -20.96 -7.98
N GLY A 320 -14.98 -21.11 -6.73
CA GLY A 320 -13.93 -22.05 -6.33
C GLY A 320 -12.51 -21.66 -6.73
N CYS A 321 -12.23 -20.36 -6.86
CA CYS A 321 -10.86 -19.89 -7.01
C CYS A 321 -10.12 -19.95 -5.66
N ASP A 322 -8.88 -20.41 -5.66
CA ASP A 322 -8.02 -20.40 -4.47
C ASP A 322 -7.29 -19.06 -4.32
N ILE A 323 -6.90 -18.48 -5.45
CA ILE A 323 -6.25 -17.16 -5.56
C ILE A 323 -6.73 -16.41 -6.81
N LEU A 324 -6.49 -15.11 -6.85
CA LEU A 324 -6.57 -14.28 -8.04
C LEU A 324 -5.16 -13.83 -8.43
N LEU A 325 -4.88 -13.82 -9.74
CA LEU A 325 -3.68 -13.22 -10.31
C LEU A 325 -4.10 -11.96 -11.09
N THR A 326 -3.53 -10.81 -10.73
CA THR A 326 -3.83 -9.52 -11.36
C THR A 326 -2.56 -8.72 -11.65
N PRO A 327 -2.60 -7.65 -12.46
CA PRO A 327 -1.56 -6.63 -12.46
C PRO A 327 -1.47 -5.95 -11.08
N VAL A 328 -0.35 -5.27 -10.82
CA VAL A 328 -0.19 -4.38 -9.64
C VAL A 328 -0.32 -2.93 -10.07
N THR A 329 0.36 -2.54 -11.14
CA THR A 329 0.45 -1.18 -11.67
C THR A 329 0.07 -1.15 -13.15
N SER A 330 -0.36 0.00 -13.66
CA SER A 330 -0.69 0.19 -15.08
C SER A 330 0.53 0.19 -16.01
N GLY A 331 1.73 0.42 -15.49
CA GLY A 331 2.93 0.57 -16.31
C GLY A 331 4.23 0.38 -15.53
N ILE A 332 5.33 0.77 -16.17
CA ILE A 332 6.64 0.93 -15.55
C ILE A 332 6.67 2.13 -14.59
N PRO A 333 7.71 2.28 -13.76
CA PRO A 333 7.83 3.45 -12.88
C PRO A 333 7.81 4.76 -13.70
N PRO A 334 6.83 5.65 -13.51
CA PRO A 334 6.72 6.88 -14.28
C PRO A 334 7.83 7.87 -13.91
N LEU A 335 8.17 8.76 -14.83
CA LEU A 335 9.04 9.91 -14.55
C LEU A 335 8.31 10.94 -13.69
N PHE A 336 9.07 11.77 -12.97
CA PHE A 336 8.50 12.80 -12.11
C PHE A 336 7.77 13.85 -12.96
N SER A 337 8.32 14.20 -14.12
CA SER A 337 7.66 15.07 -15.12
C SER A 337 6.28 14.59 -15.54
N GLU A 338 6.12 13.28 -15.78
CA GLU A 338 4.83 12.67 -16.13
C GLU A 338 3.80 12.76 -14.99
N ILE A 339 4.27 12.73 -13.74
CA ILE A 339 3.42 12.80 -12.54
C ILE A 339 3.08 14.25 -12.19
N SER A 340 4.03 15.18 -12.33
CA SER A 340 3.81 16.59 -12.00
C SER A 340 2.76 17.24 -12.88
N ASP A 341 2.65 16.77 -14.13
CA ASP A 341 1.78 17.34 -15.15
C ASP A 341 0.38 16.72 -15.15
N THR A 342 0.16 15.68 -14.33
CA THR A 342 -1.12 14.97 -14.25
C THR A 342 -1.91 15.39 -13.02
N ASP A 343 -3.23 15.57 -13.18
CA ASP A 343 -4.14 15.76 -12.06
C ASP A 343 -4.04 14.57 -11.07
N GLY A 344 -4.01 14.87 -9.77
CA GLY A 344 -3.75 13.87 -8.72
C GLY A 344 -4.79 12.75 -8.71
N TYR A 345 -6.07 13.06 -8.94
CA TYR A 345 -7.13 12.06 -9.01
C TYR A 345 -6.94 11.14 -10.22
N ARG A 346 -6.64 11.71 -11.39
CA ARG A 346 -6.33 10.93 -12.61
C ARG A 346 -5.13 10.00 -12.42
N ARG A 347 -4.08 10.46 -11.72
CA ARG A 347 -2.91 9.63 -11.40
C ARG A 347 -3.28 8.46 -10.50
N GLU A 348 -4.08 8.70 -9.47
CA GLU A 348 -4.55 7.64 -8.57
C GLU A 348 -5.45 6.63 -9.30
N CYS A 349 -6.29 7.07 -10.25
CA CYS A 349 -7.04 6.15 -11.12
C CYS A 349 -6.14 5.19 -11.92
N GLN A 350 -4.90 5.57 -12.22
CA GLN A 350 -3.95 4.70 -12.93
C GLN A 350 -3.14 3.84 -11.94
N ASP A 351 -2.65 4.43 -10.86
CA ASP A 351 -1.78 3.71 -9.92
C ASP A 351 -2.52 2.69 -9.06
N ASP A 352 -3.73 3.02 -8.63
CA ASP A 352 -4.38 2.31 -7.53
C ASP A 352 -5.55 1.42 -7.97
N PHE A 353 -5.91 1.43 -9.27
CA PHE A 353 -7.06 0.67 -9.80
C PHE A 353 -6.97 -0.83 -9.48
N TYR A 354 -5.78 -1.41 -9.62
CA TYR A 354 -5.57 -2.84 -9.39
C TYR A 354 -5.39 -3.22 -7.91
N THR A 355 -5.18 -2.25 -7.03
CA THR A 355 -4.77 -2.49 -5.65
C THR A 355 -5.87 -2.18 -4.63
N GLN A 356 -6.66 -1.11 -4.81
CA GLN A 356 -7.72 -0.69 -3.88
C GLN A 356 -8.83 -1.72 -3.62
N PRO A 357 -9.28 -2.54 -4.59
CA PRO A 357 -10.31 -3.55 -4.33
C PRO A 357 -9.96 -4.47 -3.15
N CYS A 358 -8.67 -4.79 -2.98
CA CYS A 358 -8.19 -5.63 -1.88
C CYS A 358 -8.38 -4.99 -0.51
N ASN A 359 -8.17 -3.67 -0.39
CA ASN A 359 -8.36 -2.93 0.87
C ASN A 359 -9.84 -2.83 1.20
N LEU A 360 -10.67 -2.50 0.20
CA LEU A 360 -12.13 -2.40 0.36
C LEU A 360 -12.73 -3.74 0.83
N ALA A 361 -12.23 -4.86 0.30
CA ALA A 361 -12.65 -6.21 0.68
C ALA A 361 -11.93 -6.78 1.92
N GLY A 362 -10.86 -6.16 2.40
CA GLY A 362 -10.07 -6.62 3.56
C GLY A 362 -9.26 -7.90 3.33
N VAL A 363 -9.00 -8.27 2.07
CA VAL A 363 -8.32 -9.52 1.67
C VAL A 363 -6.80 -9.32 1.52
N PRO A 364 -5.97 -10.34 1.80
CA PRO A 364 -4.52 -10.23 1.68
C PRO A 364 -4.07 -10.19 0.22
N ALA A 365 -3.03 -9.42 -0.06
CA ALA A 365 -2.46 -9.29 -1.40
C ALA A 365 -0.95 -9.07 -1.34
N ILE A 366 -0.22 -9.69 -2.27
CA ILE A 366 1.23 -9.53 -2.42
C ILE A 366 1.60 -9.17 -3.85
N SER A 367 2.39 -8.10 -4.00
CA SER A 367 3.09 -7.76 -5.22
C SER A 367 4.35 -8.63 -5.34
N VAL A 368 4.54 -9.24 -6.52
CA VAL A 368 5.64 -10.14 -6.85
C VAL A 368 6.37 -9.59 -8.07
N PRO A 369 7.67 -9.29 -7.97
CA PRO A 369 8.45 -8.88 -9.13
C PRO A 369 8.57 -10.05 -10.11
N PHE A 370 8.14 -9.88 -11.36
CA PHE A 370 7.97 -11.02 -12.26
C PHE A 370 8.79 -10.93 -13.54
N MET A 371 8.79 -9.79 -14.22
CA MET A 371 9.61 -9.57 -15.43
C MET A 371 10.36 -8.23 -15.39
N ARG A 372 11.25 -8.06 -16.36
CA ARG A 372 11.85 -6.76 -16.71
C ARG A 372 11.49 -6.37 -18.13
N THR A 373 11.33 -5.08 -18.37
CA THR A 373 11.25 -4.53 -19.73
C THR A 373 12.61 -4.60 -20.42
N ALA A 374 12.65 -4.33 -21.72
CA ALA A 374 13.91 -4.24 -22.47
C ALA A 374 14.87 -3.19 -21.87
N ASP A 375 14.31 -2.08 -21.37
CA ASP A 375 15.04 -1.01 -20.70
C ASP A 375 15.36 -1.31 -19.22
N GLY A 376 15.08 -2.54 -18.76
CA GLY A 376 15.44 -3.01 -17.43
C GLY A 376 14.49 -2.61 -16.31
N PHE A 377 13.33 -1.99 -16.59
CA PHE A 377 12.36 -1.63 -15.55
C PHE A 377 11.57 -2.84 -15.04
N PRO A 378 11.28 -2.92 -13.73
CA PRO A 378 10.53 -4.02 -13.17
C PRO A 378 9.06 -3.95 -13.59
N VAL A 379 8.46 -5.12 -13.79
CA VAL A 379 7.02 -5.31 -13.91
C VAL A 379 6.61 -6.37 -12.89
N GLY A 380 5.68 -6.00 -12.02
CA GLY A 380 5.15 -6.85 -10.96
C GLY A 380 3.77 -7.40 -11.28
N VAL A 381 3.44 -8.54 -10.68
CA VAL A 381 2.10 -9.12 -10.67
C VAL A 381 1.62 -9.31 -9.23
N GLN A 382 0.32 -9.33 -9.03
CA GLN A 382 -0.30 -9.39 -7.72
C GLN A 382 -0.97 -10.75 -7.52
N ILE A 383 -0.69 -11.37 -6.38
CA ILE A 383 -1.43 -12.53 -5.88
C ILE A 383 -2.38 -12.06 -4.78
N ILE A 384 -3.66 -12.37 -4.92
CA ILE A 384 -4.71 -12.07 -3.92
C ILE A 384 -5.32 -13.39 -3.47
N ALA A 385 -5.46 -13.60 -2.17
CA ALA A 385 -6.15 -14.77 -1.61
C ALA A 385 -7.39 -14.34 -0.82
N ASP A 386 -8.25 -15.29 -0.40
CA ASP A 386 -9.39 -14.94 0.47
C ASP A 386 -8.90 -14.44 1.84
N HIS A 387 -9.78 -13.75 2.57
CA HIS A 387 -9.53 -13.27 3.90
C HIS A 387 -9.04 -14.41 4.82
N LEU A 388 -7.98 -14.17 5.59
CA LEU A 388 -7.28 -15.14 6.45
C LEU A 388 -6.58 -16.28 5.70
N LYS A 389 -6.32 -16.12 4.40
CA LYS A 389 -5.51 -17.03 3.58
C LYS A 389 -4.14 -16.43 3.22
N ASP A 390 -3.61 -15.57 4.07
CA ASP A 390 -2.33 -14.87 3.90
C ASP A 390 -1.17 -15.81 3.53
N GLY A 391 -1.05 -16.95 4.22
CA GLY A 391 -0.03 -17.96 3.91
C GLY A 391 -0.15 -18.54 2.49
N ILE A 392 -1.37 -18.67 1.93
CA ILE A 392 -1.55 -19.13 0.55
C ILE A 392 -0.99 -18.10 -0.43
N ALA A 393 -1.30 -16.81 -0.22
CA ALA A 393 -0.78 -15.74 -1.07
C ALA A 393 0.77 -15.71 -1.05
N LEU A 394 1.38 -15.92 0.13
CA LEU A 394 2.84 -15.96 0.28
C LEU A 394 3.47 -17.20 -0.36
N ASP A 395 2.88 -18.39 -0.16
CA ASP A 395 3.37 -19.65 -0.76
C ASP A 395 3.32 -19.57 -2.31
N VAL A 396 2.23 -19.06 -2.87
CA VAL A 396 2.10 -18.87 -4.33
C VAL A 396 3.09 -17.83 -4.85
N ALA A 397 3.28 -16.72 -4.13
CA ALA A 397 4.25 -15.69 -4.51
C ALA A 397 5.69 -16.22 -4.53
N GLU A 398 6.07 -17.03 -3.54
CA GLU A 398 7.39 -17.67 -3.48
C GLU A 398 7.62 -18.58 -4.69
N LYS A 399 6.64 -19.46 -4.99
CA LYS A 399 6.73 -20.39 -6.12
C LYS A 399 6.70 -19.69 -7.47
N LEU A 400 5.86 -18.68 -7.64
CA LEU A 400 5.79 -17.91 -8.88
C LEU A 400 7.12 -17.18 -9.17
N TYR A 401 7.77 -16.67 -8.12
CA TYR A 401 9.07 -16.00 -8.28
C TYR A 401 10.18 -16.94 -8.76
N GLU A 402 10.06 -18.25 -8.55
CA GLU A 402 11.03 -19.22 -9.08
C GLU A 402 11.09 -19.19 -10.63
N TYR A 403 9.98 -18.82 -11.28
CA TYR A 403 9.83 -18.67 -12.73
C TYR A 403 10.05 -17.22 -13.21
N SER A 404 10.35 -16.29 -12.29
CA SER A 404 10.62 -14.91 -12.64
C SER A 404 11.93 -14.77 -13.40
N VAL A 405 11.90 -13.95 -14.45
CA VAL A 405 13.08 -13.54 -15.23
C VAL A 405 13.87 -12.41 -14.54
N VAL A 406 13.46 -11.97 -13.33
CA VAL A 406 14.08 -10.87 -12.56
C VAL A 406 15.31 -11.34 -11.78
N LYS A 407 15.61 -12.64 -11.74
CA LYS A 407 16.73 -13.24 -10.97
C LYS A 407 18.13 -12.71 -11.36
N THR A 408 18.26 -11.97 -12.44
CA THR A 408 19.51 -11.33 -12.88
C THR A 408 19.53 -9.83 -12.56
N VAL A 409 19.75 -9.48 -11.29
CA VAL A 409 20.43 -8.21 -10.96
C VAL A 409 21.68 -8.55 -10.17
N LYS A 410 22.84 -8.35 -10.81
CA LYS A 410 24.06 -8.04 -10.09
C LYS A 410 23.76 -6.84 -9.21
N GLN A 411 23.87 -7.03 -7.90
CA GLN A 411 23.81 -5.95 -6.93
C GLN A 411 24.65 -4.78 -7.47
N PRO A 412 24.14 -3.52 -7.42
CA PRO A 412 25.05 -2.40 -7.49
C PRO A 412 26.10 -2.66 -6.42
N SER A 413 27.38 -2.72 -6.80
CA SER A 413 28.44 -2.83 -5.83
C SER A 413 28.24 -1.68 -4.86
N VAL A 414 27.84 -1.99 -3.63
CA VAL A 414 27.88 -1.02 -2.55
C VAL A 414 29.35 -0.60 -2.50
N ALA A 415 29.65 0.63 -2.91
CA ALA A 415 30.98 1.17 -2.81
C ALA A 415 31.41 0.97 -1.35
N LYS A 416 32.47 0.19 -1.17
CA LYS A 416 33.04 -0.13 0.15
C LYS A 416 33.47 1.13 0.87
#